data_AF-A0A349WFE8-F1
#
_entry.id   AF-A0A349WFE8-F1
#
_cell.length_a   1.000
_cell.length_b   1.000
_cell.length_c   1.000
_cell.angle_alpha   90.00
_cell.angle_beta   90.00
_cell.angle_gamma   90.00
#
_symmetry.space_group_name_H-M   'P 1'
#
loop_
_entity.id
_entity.type
_entity.pdbx_description
1 polymer ?
#
loop_
_entity_poly.entity_id
_entity_poly.type
_entity_poly.pdbx_seq_one_letter_code
_entity_poly.pdbx_strand_id
1 'polypeptide(L)'
;MKVNDFQKYEVTLMISYEDYFRLIYETKYLLEARLGADRMFIARKAIYGNNRRKAVQKAVQWFWKDFKGVLGPAHKVMTINDPFEEVAYDEGFACNDLANKYLDGDTIERLLAQADGDLACDDSTGSENHPPNSVKRIKRRRKENTLLAPRLFKTPGGTIYYKMTEPAIRKGCRAKTKTVRLSSKSLEKALKEVDRRGLNKFENFGAMNKLKKENTRLAKQVA
;
A
#
# COMPACT_ATOMS: atom_id res chain seq x y z
N MET A 1 3.07 -17.08 31.28
CA MET A 1 4.52 -17.15 30.97
C MET A 1 4.83 -16.00 30.00
N LYS A 2 5.53 -14.93 30.44
CA LYS A 2 5.92 -13.83 29.54
C LYS A 2 7.20 -14.25 28.83
N VAL A 3 7.05 -14.77 27.63
CA VAL A 3 8.18 -15.13 26.76
C VAL A 3 8.78 -13.81 26.25
N ASN A 4 9.82 -13.32 26.94
CA ASN A 4 10.68 -12.23 26.49
C ASN A 4 11.68 -12.79 25.47
N ASP A 5 11.18 -13.32 24.35
CA ASP A 5 12.06 -13.79 23.29
C ASP A 5 12.56 -12.58 22.50
N PHE A 6 13.73 -12.10 22.94
CA PHE A 6 14.54 -11.16 22.18
C PHE A 6 15.16 -11.92 21.01
N GLN A 7 14.42 -11.97 19.90
CA GLN A 7 14.88 -12.47 18.61
C GLN A 7 16.11 -11.68 18.15
N LYS A 8 17.12 -12.41 17.66
CA LYS A 8 18.38 -11.85 17.15
C LYS A 8 18.26 -11.58 15.67
N TYR A 9 18.50 -10.34 15.27
CA TYR A 9 18.60 -9.91 13.89
C TYR A 9 20.03 -9.45 13.63
N GLU A 10 20.51 -9.65 12.42
CA GLU A 10 21.80 -9.21 11.95
C GLU A 10 21.63 -8.04 11.00
N VAL A 11 22.25 -6.92 11.35
CA VAL A 11 22.37 -5.75 10.50
C VAL A 11 23.69 -5.85 9.75
N THR A 12 23.63 -5.75 8.43
CA THR A 12 24.79 -5.68 7.56
C THR A 12 24.94 -4.27 7.02
N LEU A 13 26.14 -3.72 7.14
CA LEU A 13 26.52 -2.45 6.54
C LEU A 13 27.51 -2.70 5.40
N MET A 14 27.21 -2.17 4.22
CA MET A 14 28.12 -2.10 3.09
C MET A 14 28.73 -0.71 3.03
N ILE A 15 30.04 -0.64 3.18
CA ILE A 15 30.77 0.62 3.38
C ILE A 15 31.82 0.74 2.27
N SER A 16 31.90 1.92 1.67
CA SER A 16 32.91 2.20 0.64
C SER A 16 34.31 2.19 1.24
N TYR A 17 35.31 1.89 0.42
CA TYR A 17 36.70 1.90 0.85
C TYR A 17 37.11 3.24 1.49
N GLU A 18 36.73 4.37 0.87
CA GLU A 18 37.08 5.69 1.36
C GLU A 18 36.40 6.02 2.70
N ASP A 19 35.11 5.70 2.83
CA ASP A 19 34.35 5.99 4.05
C ASP A 19 34.81 5.12 5.21
N TYR A 20 35.22 3.88 4.93
CA TYR A 20 35.76 2.97 5.93
C TYR A 20 36.98 3.56 6.65
N PHE A 21 38.00 4.01 5.89
CA PHE A 21 39.22 4.57 6.49
C PHE A 21 39.01 5.90 7.18
N ARG A 22 37.99 6.68 6.78
CA ARG A 22 37.60 7.89 7.50
C ARG A 22 37.03 7.57 8.89
N LEU A 23 36.29 6.47 9.02
CA LEU A 23 35.51 6.15 10.21
C LEU A 23 36.12 5.07 11.13
N ILE A 24 37.14 4.34 10.66
CA ILE A 24 37.70 3.15 11.35
C ILE A 24 38.13 3.43 12.80
N TYR A 25 38.62 4.64 13.08
CA TYR A 25 39.06 5.03 14.42
C TYR A 25 37.95 5.66 15.28
N GLU A 26 36.82 6.01 14.68
CA GLU A 26 35.71 6.67 15.39
C GLU A 26 34.70 5.66 15.95
N THR A 27 34.57 4.49 15.31
CA THR A 27 33.57 3.49 15.71
C THR A 27 34.15 2.08 15.82
N LYS A 28 34.02 1.47 17.00
CA LYS A 28 34.51 0.10 17.28
C LYS A 28 33.96 -0.95 16.30
N TYR A 29 32.76 -0.74 15.75
CA TYR A 29 32.09 -1.70 14.88
C TYR A 29 32.73 -1.83 13.48
N LEU A 30 33.55 -0.87 13.08
CA LEU A 30 34.27 -0.94 11.80
C LEU A 30 35.57 -1.75 11.91
N LEU A 31 36.09 -1.98 13.11
CA LEU A 31 37.28 -2.81 13.32
C LEU A 31 37.04 -4.28 12.92
N GLU A 32 35.80 -4.74 12.99
CA GLU A 32 35.41 -6.10 12.61
C GLU A 32 34.96 -6.21 11.15
N ALA A 33 34.93 -5.09 10.40
CA ALA A 33 34.51 -5.10 9.02
C ALA A 33 35.52 -5.85 8.15
N ARG A 34 35.01 -6.68 7.24
CA ARG A 34 35.84 -7.46 6.30
C ARG A 34 35.66 -6.94 4.89
N LEU A 35 36.74 -6.90 4.12
CA LEU A 35 36.67 -6.54 2.71
C LEU A 35 35.94 -7.65 1.93
N GLY A 36 34.80 -7.31 1.32
CA GLY A 36 34.04 -8.19 0.45
C GLY A 36 34.58 -8.22 -0.99
N ALA A 37 34.01 -9.10 -1.81
CA ALA A 37 34.40 -9.26 -3.22
C ALA A 37 34.26 -7.97 -4.05
N ASP A 38 33.29 -7.13 -3.72
CA ASP A 38 32.97 -5.89 -4.44
C ASP A 38 33.83 -4.69 -4.02
N ARG A 39 34.95 -4.92 -3.32
CA ARG A 39 35.81 -3.87 -2.72
C ARG A 39 35.07 -2.97 -1.71
N MET A 40 33.97 -3.47 -1.16
CA MET A 40 33.21 -2.83 -0.10
C MET A 40 33.53 -3.53 1.23
N PHE A 41 33.68 -2.75 2.29
CA PHE A 41 33.80 -3.29 3.64
C PHE A 41 32.42 -3.68 4.16
N ILE A 42 32.32 -4.92 4.64
CA ILE A 42 31.10 -5.48 5.21
C ILE A 42 31.26 -5.51 6.72
N ALA A 43 30.50 -4.67 7.44
CA ALA A 43 30.40 -4.69 8.89
C ALA A 43 29.08 -5.35 9.30
N ARG A 44 29.12 -6.17 10.34
CA ARG A 44 27.93 -6.88 10.86
C ARG A 44 27.68 -6.52 12.30
N LYS A 45 26.42 -6.35 12.67
CA LYS A 45 26.01 -6.05 14.04
C LYS A 45 24.73 -6.80 14.40
N ALA A 46 24.75 -7.47 15.54
CA ALA A 46 23.56 -8.07 16.11
C ALA A 46 22.67 -7.03 16.80
N ILE A 47 21.37 -7.07 16.52
CA ILE A 47 20.33 -6.29 17.20
C ILE A 47 19.25 -7.23 17.68
N TYR A 48 18.78 -6.98 18.90
CA TYR A 48 17.77 -7.79 19.54
C TYR A 48 16.43 -7.07 19.60
N GLY A 49 15.36 -7.74 19.20
CA GLY A 49 14.00 -7.19 19.18
C GLY A 49 12.96 -8.30 19.36
N ASN A 50 11.73 -7.91 19.66
CA ASN A 50 10.63 -8.88 19.80
C ASN A 50 10.00 -9.24 18.46
N ASN A 51 10.31 -8.46 17.42
CA ASN A 51 9.90 -8.64 16.04
C ASN A 51 10.82 -7.79 15.15
N ARG A 52 10.79 -8.06 13.85
CA ARG A 52 11.62 -7.37 12.86
C ARG A 52 11.37 -5.88 12.87
N ARG A 53 10.11 -5.46 13.02
CA ARG A 53 9.74 -4.03 13.11
C ARG A 53 10.52 -3.29 14.21
N LYS A 54 10.65 -3.88 15.39
CA LYS A 54 11.41 -3.32 16.51
C LYS A 54 12.92 -3.39 16.27
N ALA A 55 13.39 -4.45 15.62
CA ALA A 55 14.80 -4.56 15.23
C ALA A 55 15.19 -3.46 14.25
N VAL A 56 14.39 -3.23 13.21
CA VAL A 56 14.59 -2.14 12.23
C VAL A 56 14.60 -0.78 12.91
N GLN A 57 13.66 -0.52 13.82
CA GLN A 57 13.63 0.73 14.58
C GLN A 57 14.93 0.97 15.34
N LYS A 58 15.44 -0.05 16.05
CA LYS A 58 16.70 0.02 16.79
C LYS A 58 17.91 0.16 15.86
N ALA A 59 17.90 -0.52 14.71
CA ALA A 59 18.95 -0.45 13.70
C ALA A 59 19.08 0.97 13.13
N VAL A 60 17.96 1.58 12.75
CA VAL A 60 17.94 2.95 12.24
C VAL A 60 18.42 3.95 13.30
N GLN A 61 17.97 3.81 14.55
CA GLN A 61 18.45 4.66 15.65
C GLN A 61 19.94 4.51 15.88
N TRP A 62 20.45 3.28 15.87
CA TRP A 62 21.88 3.01 15.99
C TRP A 62 22.67 3.64 14.84
N PHE A 63 22.21 3.46 13.60
CA PHE A 63 22.88 4.00 12.41
C PHE A 63 23.05 5.52 12.50
N TRP A 64 21.98 6.24 12.82
CA TRP A 64 22.05 7.70 12.91
C TRP A 64 22.85 8.20 14.12
N LYS A 65 22.82 7.47 15.24
CA LYS A 65 23.58 7.83 16.43
C LYS A 65 25.09 7.72 16.21
N ASP A 66 25.53 6.62 15.60
CA ASP A 66 26.95 6.29 15.51
C ASP A 66 27.60 6.92 14.26
N PHE A 67 26.90 6.95 13.12
CA PHE A 67 27.49 7.41 11.86
C PHE A 67 27.12 8.85 11.49
N LYS A 68 26.09 9.44 12.12
CA LYS A 68 25.69 10.86 11.95
C LYS A 68 25.61 11.34 10.48
N GLY A 69 25.27 10.45 9.55
CA GLY A 69 25.15 10.75 8.12
C GLY A 69 26.43 10.63 7.29
N VAL A 70 27.59 10.28 7.88
CA VAL A 70 28.86 10.11 7.13
C VAL A 70 28.76 9.01 6.08
N LEU A 71 28.07 7.90 6.41
CA LEU A 71 27.82 6.79 5.48
C LEU A 71 26.69 7.07 4.47
N GLY A 72 26.18 8.31 4.42
CA GLY A 72 25.03 8.67 3.61
C GLY A 72 23.71 8.05 4.13
N PRO A 73 22.70 7.92 3.24
CA PRO A 73 21.38 7.48 3.66
C PRO A 73 21.33 5.96 3.90
N ALA A 74 20.71 5.56 5.01
CA ALA A 74 20.67 4.17 5.47
C ALA A 74 20.17 3.15 4.42
N HIS A 75 19.25 3.53 3.52
CA HIS A 75 18.67 2.61 2.53
C HIS A 75 19.67 2.11 1.48
N LYS A 76 20.83 2.78 1.33
CA LYS A 76 21.88 2.36 0.38
C LYS A 76 22.92 1.44 1.00
N VAL A 77 23.14 1.57 2.30
CA VAL A 77 24.27 0.94 3.00
C VAL A 77 23.86 -0.12 4.00
N MET A 78 22.63 -0.07 4.52
CA MET A 78 22.17 -0.92 5.61
C MET A 78 21.10 -1.90 5.13
N THR A 79 21.34 -3.18 5.40
CA THR A 79 20.35 -4.27 5.26
C THR A 79 20.23 -5.02 6.58
N ILE A 80 19.09 -5.67 6.79
CA ILE A 80 18.73 -6.38 8.01
C ILE A 80 18.09 -7.69 7.59
N ASN A 81 18.64 -8.80 8.08
CA ASN A 81 18.13 -10.13 7.73
C ASN A 81 16.74 -10.40 8.31
N ASP A 82 16.10 -11.47 7.84
CA ASP A 82 14.82 -11.96 8.34
C ASP A 82 14.89 -13.46 8.73
N PRO A 83 15.60 -13.79 9.82
CA PRO A 83 15.88 -15.18 10.21
C PRO A 83 14.64 -15.92 10.72
N PHE A 84 13.56 -15.20 11.04
CA PHE A 84 12.30 -15.75 11.56
C PHE A 84 11.18 -15.70 10.52
N GLU A 85 11.50 -15.38 9.27
CA GLU A 85 10.56 -15.34 8.15
C GLU A 85 9.31 -14.48 8.40
N GLU A 86 9.48 -13.36 9.12
CA GLU A 86 8.38 -12.45 9.43
C GLU A 86 7.90 -11.67 8.21
N VAL A 87 8.77 -11.51 7.21
CA VAL A 87 8.45 -10.81 5.96
C VAL A 87 7.84 -11.83 4.99
N ALA A 88 6.51 -11.78 4.92
CA ALA A 88 5.72 -12.58 4.00
C ALA A 88 4.82 -11.69 3.14
N TYR A 89 4.61 -12.09 1.89
CA TYR A 89 3.71 -11.39 0.99
C TYR A 89 2.24 -11.72 1.31
N ASP A 90 1.40 -10.69 1.36
CA ASP A 90 -0.06 -10.79 1.38
C ASP A 90 -0.70 -9.68 0.53
N GLU A 91 -2.02 -9.76 0.29
CA GLU A 91 -2.74 -8.72 -0.45
C GLU A 91 -2.66 -7.33 0.23
N GLY A 92 -2.50 -7.33 1.55
CA GLY A 92 -2.34 -6.14 2.41
C GLY A 92 -0.94 -5.55 2.42
N PHE A 93 0.03 -6.18 1.76
CA PHE A 93 1.46 -5.93 1.98
C PHE A 93 1.82 -4.47 1.78
N ALA A 94 2.36 -3.86 2.84
CA ALA A 94 2.74 -2.46 2.86
C ALA A 94 4.26 -2.34 2.71
N CYS A 95 4.72 -1.95 1.51
CA CYS A 95 6.15 -1.77 1.23
C CYS A 95 6.82 -0.71 2.14
N ASN A 96 6.02 0.22 2.68
CA ASN A 96 6.50 1.28 3.56
C ASN A 96 6.48 0.91 5.05
N ASP A 97 5.96 -0.27 5.42
CA ASP A 97 6.00 -0.71 6.81
C ASP A 97 7.46 -0.94 7.24
N LEU A 98 7.77 -0.57 8.46
CA LEU A 98 9.11 -0.72 9.04
C LEU A 98 9.57 -2.18 9.03
N ALA A 99 8.66 -3.14 9.22
CA ALA A 99 8.97 -4.57 9.12
C ALA A 99 9.47 -4.97 7.72
N ASN A 100 9.12 -4.23 6.67
CA ASN A 100 9.42 -4.54 5.28
C ASN A 100 10.53 -3.66 4.68
N LYS A 101 11.23 -2.88 5.52
CA LYS A 101 12.35 -2.02 5.11
C LYS A 101 13.71 -2.66 5.35
N TYR A 102 14.70 -2.20 4.59
CA TYR A 102 16.11 -2.62 4.68
C TYR A 102 16.25 -4.14 4.57
N LEU A 103 15.50 -4.76 3.65
CA LEU A 103 15.59 -6.18 3.39
C LEU A 103 16.95 -6.52 2.78
N ASP A 104 17.51 -7.66 3.16
CA ASP A 104 18.66 -8.29 2.50
C ASP A 104 18.22 -9.01 1.21
N GLY A 105 19.20 -9.35 0.37
CA GLY A 105 18.97 -9.97 -0.94
C GLY A 105 18.12 -11.23 -0.85
N ASP A 106 18.49 -12.16 0.03
CA ASP A 106 17.79 -13.44 0.22
C ASP A 106 16.31 -13.24 0.59
N THR A 107 16.00 -12.29 1.48
CA THR A 107 14.62 -11.97 1.85
C THR A 107 13.85 -11.33 0.71
N ILE A 108 14.49 -10.46 -0.09
CA ILE A 108 13.87 -9.85 -1.27
C ILE A 108 13.55 -10.94 -2.30
N GLU A 109 14.48 -11.83 -2.61
CA GLU A 109 14.26 -12.91 -3.57
C GLU A 109 13.10 -13.81 -3.15
N ARG A 110 13.06 -14.22 -1.88
CA ARG A 110 11.94 -14.99 -1.32
C ARG A 110 10.62 -14.24 -1.45
N LEU A 111 10.60 -12.96 -1.11
CA LEU A 111 9.39 -12.13 -1.17
C LEU A 111 8.89 -11.92 -2.60
N LEU A 112 9.79 -11.68 -3.56
CA LEU A 112 9.45 -11.50 -4.96
C LEU A 112 8.90 -12.79 -5.57
N ALA A 113 9.44 -13.96 -5.18
CA ALA A 113 8.90 -15.25 -5.56
C ALA A 113 7.47 -15.48 -5.03
N GLN A 114 7.17 -15.04 -3.80
CA GLN A 114 5.82 -15.12 -3.23
C GLN A 114 4.83 -14.13 -3.88
N ALA A 115 5.31 -12.99 -4.36
CA ALA A 115 4.47 -11.93 -4.90
C ALA A 115 3.97 -12.18 -6.34
N ASP A 116 4.52 -13.18 -7.03
CA ASP A 116 4.14 -13.59 -8.40
C ASP A 116 3.93 -12.40 -9.36
N GLY A 117 4.92 -11.50 -9.39
CA GLY A 117 4.90 -10.32 -10.27
C GLY A 117 4.04 -9.13 -9.79
N ASP A 118 3.55 -9.12 -8.55
CA ASP A 118 2.94 -7.92 -7.97
C ASP A 118 3.98 -6.93 -7.41
N LEU A 119 5.12 -7.44 -6.93
CA LEU A 119 6.24 -6.67 -6.39
C LEU A 119 7.48 -6.72 -7.30
N ALA A 120 8.31 -5.69 -7.20
CA ALA A 120 9.63 -5.60 -7.80
C ALA A 120 10.60 -4.90 -6.84
N CYS A 121 11.91 -5.05 -7.05
CA CYS A 121 12.93 -4.28 -6.34
C CYS A 121 12.71 -2.77 -6.57
N ASP A 122 12.90 -1.97 -5.53
CA ASP A 122 12.72 -0.52 -5.61
C ASP A 122 14.04 0.19 -5.89
N ASP A 123 14.45 0.18 -7.16
CA ASP A 123 15.66 0.89 -7.61
C ASP A 123 15.43 2.39 -7.86
N SER A 124 14.36 2.97 -7.31
CA SER A 124 14.06 4.39 -7.53
C SER A 124 14.99 5.31 -6.74
N THR A 125 15.33 6.46 -7.34
CA THR A 125 15.97 7.56 -6.61
C THR A 125 14.91 8.25 -5.75
N GLY A 126 14.75 7.80 -4.50
CA GLY A 126 13.87 8.47 -3.54
C GLY A 126 14.36 9.87 -3.18
N SER A 127 13.53 10.62 -2.45
CA SER A 127 13.89 11.95 -1.93
C SER A 127 14.33 11.87 -0.46
N GLU A 128 14.91 12.95 0.06
CA GLU A 128 15.38 13.01 1.46
C GLU A 128 14.26 12.68 2.47
N ASN A 129 13.06 13.21 2.24
CA ASN A 129 11.88 12.95 3.08
C ASN A 129 11.17 11.63 2.74
N HIS A 130 11.41 11.07 1.56
CA HIS A 130 10.78 9.86 1.06
C HIS A 130 11.83 8.94 0.43
N PRO A 131 12.68 8.31 1.26
CA PRO A 131 13.66 7.35 0.76
C PRO A 131 12.95 6.17 0.08
N PRO A 132 13.61 5.52 -0.90
CA PRO A 132 13.07 4.34 -1.53
C PRO A 132 12.90 3.21 -0.50
N ASN A 133 11.97 2.29 -0.76
CA ASN A 133 11.80 1.11 0.07
C ASN A 133 12.70 -0.02 -0.46
N SER A 134 12.64 -1.21 0.13
CA SER A 134 13.36 -2.37 -0.43
C SER A 134 12.64 -2.95 -1.65
N VAL A 135 11.31 -2.86 -1.67
CA VAL A 135 10.47 -3.32 -2.77
C VAL A 135 9.38 -2.29 -3.07
N LYS A 136 8.89 -2.30 -4.31
CA LYS A 136 7.76 -1.49 -4.77
C LYS A 136 6.74 -2.37 -5.47
N ARG A 137 5.49 -1.93 -5.49
CA ARG A 137 4.45 -2.58 -6.30
C ARG A 137 4.62 -2.19 -7.76
N ILE A 138 4.51 -3.18 -8.65
CA ILE A 138 4.53 -2.97 -10.11
C ILE A 138 3.26 -2.25 -10.54
N LYS A 139 2.11 -2.65 -9.98
CA LYS A 139 0.81 -2.04 -10.27
C LYS A 139 0.25 -1.38 -9.01
N ARG A 140 -0.30 -0.17 -9.18
CA ARG A 140 -0.99 0.51 -8.08
C ARG A 140 -2.25 -0.27 -7.70
N ARG A 141 -2.36 -0.69 -6.44
CA ARG A 141 -3.58 -1.31 -5.90
C ARG A 141 -4.77 -0.38 -6.11
N ARG A 142 -5.75 -0.81 -6.92
CA ARG A 142 -7.04 -0.13 -7.02
C ARG A 142 -7.84 -0.51 -5.79
N LYS A 143 -8.05 0.45 -4.89
CA LYS A 143 -8.92 0.23 -3.75
C LYS A 143 -10.37 0.19 -4.26
N GLU A 144 -11.05 -0.93 -4.04
CA GLU A 144 -12.41 -1.12 -4.52
C GLU A 144 -13.42 -0.28 -3.73
N ASN A 145 -14.49 0.12 -4.40
CA ASN A 145 -15.60 0.82 -3.75
C ASN A 145 -16.55 -0.22 -3.17
N THR A 146 -16.92 -0.06 -1.90
CA THR A 146 -17.92 -0.91 -1.25
C THR A 146 -19.32 -0.49 -1.70
N LEU A 147 -20.11 -1.42 -2.24
CA LEU A 147 -21.52 -1.16 -2.52
C LEU A 147 -22.29 -1.10 -1.18
N LEU A 148 -22.96 0.02 -0.90
CA LEU A 148 -23.77 0.18 0.31
C LEU A 148 -25.24 -0.17 0.05
N ALA A 149 -25.75 0.19 -1.13
CA ALA A 149 -27.12 -0.03 -1.56
C ALA A 149 -27.17 0.07 -3.10
N PRO A 150 -28.30 -0.23 -3.78
CA PRO A 150 -28.40 -0.09 -5.22
C PRO A 150 -27.94 1.30 -5.67
N ARG A 151 -26.96 1.35 -6.59
CA ARG A 151 -26.36 2.59 -7.13
C ARG A 151 -25.63 3.49 -6.11
N LEU A 152 -25.56 3.10 -4.84
CA LEU A 152 -24.80 3.79 -3.80
C LEU A 152 -23.52 3.03 -3.48
N PHE A 153 -22.38 3.69 -3.67
CA PHE A 153 -21.08 3.09 -3.40
C PHE A 153 -20.24 4.03 -2.56
N LYS A 154 -19.50 3.45 -1.63
CA LYS A 154 -18.60 4.13 -0.71
C LYS A 154 -17.17 3.92 -1.18
N THR A 155 -16.44 5.01 -1.37
CA THR A 155 -15.01 4.91 -1.61
C THR A 155 -14.28 4.53 -0.33
N PRO A 156 -13.07 3.94 -0.45
CA PRO A 156 -12.22 3.64 0.71
C PRO A 156 -11.92 4.85 1.59
N GLY A 157 -11.94 6.06 1.03
CA GLY A 157 -11.82 7.33 1.78
C GLY A 157 -13.10 7.75 2.51
N GLY A 158 -14.13 6.90 2.54
CA GLY A 158 -15.38 7.13 3.26
C GLY A 158 -16.41 7.99 2.54
N THR A 159 -16.14 8.43 1.30
CA THR A 159 -17.07 9.28 0.55
C THR A 159 -18.12 8.42 -0.15
N ILE A 160 -19.39 8.80 -0.01
CA ILE A 160 -20.51 8.09 -0.65
C ILE A 160 -20.83 8.76 -1.99
N TYR A 161 -21.05 7.96 -3.01
CA TYR A 161 -21.44 8.39 -4.35
C TYR A 161 -22.71 7.67 -4.77
N TYR A 162 -23.51 8.37 -5.58
CA TYR A 162 -24.70 7.85 -6.22
C TYR A 162 -24.53 7.76 -7.74
N LYS A 163 -24.80 6.59 -8.33
CA LYS A 163 -24.79 6.38 -9.78
C LYS A 163 -26.17 6.71 -10.36
N MET A 164 -26.35 7.98 -10.75
CA MET A 164 -27.55 8.44 -11.42
C MET A 164 -27.54 8.01 -12.89
N THR A 165 -28.72 7.69 -13.42
CA THR A 165 -28.92 7.44 -14.85
C THR A 165 -29.80 8.54 -15.42
N GLU A 166 -29.27 9.29 -16.37
CA GLU A 166 -30.03 10.28 -17.14
C GLU A 166 -30.63 9.63 -18.38
N PRO A 167 -31.94 9.83 -18.65
CA PRO A 167 -32.60 9.27 -19.81
C PRO A 167 -32.00 9.85 -21.11
N ALA A 168 -32.01 9.05 -22.16
CA ALA A 168 -31.53 9.49 -23.46
C ALA A 168 -32.45 10.60 -24.02
N ILE A 169 -31.83 11.68 -24.50
CA ILE A 169 -32.55 12.88 -24.99
C ILE A 169 -33.20 12.62 -26.36
N ARG A 170 -32.74 11.63 -27.13
CA ARG A 170 -33.25 11.29 -28.47
C ARG A 170 -33.44 9.78 -28.65
N LYS A 171 -34.42 9.39 -29.49
CA LYS A 171 -34.60 8.00 -29.96
C LYS A 171 -33.31 7.52 -30.62
N GLY A 172 -32.76 6.41 -30.12
CA GLY A 172 -31.51 5.81 -30.61
C GLY A 172 -30.26 6.15 -29.79
N CYS A 173 -30.31 7.13 -28.87
CA CYS A 173 -29.18 7.40 -27.97
C CYS A 173 -29.21 6.52 -26.72
N ARG A 174 -28.03 6.12 -26.21
CA ARG A 174 -27.91 5.39 -24.93
C ARG A 174 -28.08 6.34 -23.75
N ALA A 175 -28.68 5.84 -22.67
CA ALA A 175 -28.79 6.57 -21.39
C ALA A 175 -27.38 6.87 -20.84
N LYS A 176 -27.19 8.08 -20.31
CA LYS A 176 -25.89 8.49 -19.73
C LYS A 176 -25.89 8.19 -18.25
N THR A 177 -24.82 7.59 -17.74
CA THR A 177 -24.64 7.37 -16.29
C THR A 177 -23.66 8.38 -15.74
N LYS A 178 -24.03 9.06 -14.64
CA LYS A 178 -23.20 10.03 -13.94
C LYS A 178 -23.07 9.62 -12.47
N THR A 179 -21.87 9.78 -11.93
CA THR A 179 -21.61 9.56 -10.51
C THR A 179 -21.63 10.89 -9.76
N VAL A 180 -22.53 11.02 -8.78
CA VAL A 180 -22.71 12.25 -7.99
C VAL A 180 -22.17 12.00 -6.59
N ARG A 181 -21.28 12.89 -6.12
CA ARG A 181 -20.77 12.87 -4.75
C ARG A 181 -21.86 13.32 -3.78
N LEU A 182 -22.11 12.54 -2.74
CA LEU A 182 -22.99 12.89 -1.64
C LEU A 182 -22.20 13.54 -0.51
N SER A 183 -22.85 14.45 0.22
CA SER A 183 -22.29 15.09 1.41
C SER A 183 -22.48 14.23 2.66
N SER A 184 -23.40 13.27 2.61
CA SER A 184 -23.70 12.35 3.71
C SER A 184 -22.59 11.33 3.96
N LYS A 185 -22.41 11.00 5.25
CA LYS A 185 -21.42 10.02 5.73
C LYS A 185 -22.03 8.67 6.15
N SER A 186 -23.36 8.58 6.27
CA SER A 186 -24.09 7.35 6.61
C SER A 186 -25.10 6.99 5.53
N LEU A 187 -25.47 5.70 5.47
CA LEU A 187 -26.40 5.18 4.45
C LEU A 187 -27.77 5.86 4.53
N GLU A 188 -28.37 5.96 5.71
CA GLU A 188 -29.68 6.58 5.90
C GLU A 188 -29.71 8.04 5.46
N LYS A 189 -28.66 8.81 5.79
CA LYS A 189 -28.56 10.21 5.38
C LYS A 189 -28.33 10.33 3.88
N ALA A 190 -27.56 9.41 3.30
CA ALA A 190 -27.33 9.36 1.86
C ALA A 190 -28.62 9.08 1.09
N LEU A 191 -29.48 8.17 1.56
CA LEU A 191 -30.79 7.91 0.95
C LEU A 191 -31.68 9.16 1.00
N LYS A 192 -31.82 9.78 2.17
CA LYS A 192 -32.59 11.04 2.33
C LYS A 192 -32.03 12.17 1.44
N GLU A 193 -30.71 12.25 1.30
CA GLU A 193 -30.06 13.23 0.45
C GLU A 193 -30.32 12.97 -1.05
N VAL A 194 -30.32 11.70 -1.48
CA VAL A 194 -30.68 11.30 -2.85
C VAL A 194 -32.10 11.73 -3.19
N ASP A 195 -33.05 11.48 -2.28
CA ASP A 195 -34.45 11.89 -2.44
C ASP A 195 -34.59 13.42 -2.46
N ARG A 196 -33.97 14.10 -1.49
CA ARG A 196 -34.01 15.57 -1.39
C ARG A 196 -33.42 16.26 -2.62
N ARG A 197 -32.32 15.72 -3.17
CA ARG A 197 -31.70 16.23 -4.40
C ARG A 197 -32.40 15.75 -5.66
N GLY A 198 -33.33 14.80 -5.55
CA GLY A 198 -34.07 14.21 -6.67
C GLY A 198 -33.18 13.47 -7.66
N LEU A 199 -32.10 12.82 -7.18
CA LEU A 199 -31.17 12.11 -8.06
C LEU A 199 -31.78 10.81 -8.62
N ASN A 200 -32.80 10.28 -7.95
CA ASN A 200 -33.55 9.09 -8.34
C ASN A 200 -34.78 9.39 -9.23
N LYS A 201 -35.02 10.65 -9.60
CA LYS A 201 -36.21 11.07 -10.37
C LYS A 201 -36.47 10.21 -11.61
N PHE A 202 -35.43 9.84 -12.35
CA PHE A 202 -35.56 9.13 -13.62
C PHE A 202 -35.55 7.59 -13.51
N GLU A 203 -35.48 7.05 -12.29
CA GLU A 203 -35.33 5.60 -12.10
C GLU A 203 -36.65 4.85 -12.28
N ASN A 204 -37.75 5.45 -11.83
CA ASN A 204 -39.08 4.86 -11.91
C ASN A 204 -39.76 5.04 -13.27
N PHE A 205 -39.20 5.86 -14.17
CA PHE A 205 -39.77 6.11 -15.50
C PHE A 205 -39.75 4.87 -16.40
N GLY A 206 -38.73 4.01 -16.26
CA GLY A 206 -38.64 2.76 -17.00
C GLY A 206 -39.71 1.73 -16.59
N ALA A 207 -40.00 1.64 -15.28
CA ALA A 207 -41.02 0.75 -14.72
C ALA A 207 -42.44 1.22 -15.06
N MET A 208 -42.71 2.52 -14.91
CA MET A 208 -44.00 3.14 -15.28
C MET A 208 -44.33 2.96 -16.77
N ASN A 209 -43.34 3.07 -17.66
CA ASN A 209 -43.55 2.87 -19.09
C ASN A 209 -43.81 1.40 -19.46
N LYS A 210 -43.20 0.43 -18.76
CA LYS A 210 -43.49 -1.00 -18.94
C LYS A 210 -44.90 -1.35 -18.48
N LEU A 211 -45.30 -0.89 -17.30
CA LEU A 211 -46.66 -1.05 -16.76
C LEU A 211 -47.72 -0.43 -17.67
N LYS A 212 -47.48 0.78 -18.20
CA LYS A 212 -48.38 1.39 -19.19
C LYS A 212 -48.51 0.53 -20.45
N LYS A 213 -47.39 -0.03 -20.96
CA LYS A 213 -47.37 -0.86 -22.18
C LYS A 213 -48.06 -2.20 -21.98
N GLU A 214 -47.90 -2.81 -20.81
CA GLU A 214 -48.59 -4.05 -20.42
C GLU A 214 -50.09 -3.81 -20.27
N ASN A 215 -50.50 -2.73 -19.61
CA ASN A 215 -51.91 -2.35 -19.50
C ASN A 215 -52.54 -2.01 -20.86
N THR A 216 -51.80 -1.39 -21.80
CA THR A 216 -52.32 -1.17 -23.17
C THR A 216 -52.41 -2.46 -23.98
N ARG A 217 -51.54 -3.44 -23.74
CA ARG A 217 -51.61 -4.76 -24.39
C ARG A 217 -52.79 -5.56 -23.86
N LEU A 218 -53.03 -5.54 -22.55
CA LEU A 218 -54.19 -6.17 -21.92
C LEU A 218 -55.50 -5.53 -22.40
N ALA A 219 -55.57 -4.19 -22.46
CA ALA A 219 -56.76 -3.49 -22.98
C ALA A 219 -57.05 -3.79 -24.46
N LYS A 220 -56.04 -4.12 -25.27
CA LYS A 220 -56.20 -4.54 -26.67
C LYS A 220 -56.55 -6.02 -26.86
N GLN A 221 -56.45 -6.84 -25.82
CA GLN A 221 -56.85 -8.26 -25.86
C GLN A 221 -58.31 -8.47 -25.41
N VAL A 222 -58.93 -7.43 -24.84
CA VAL A 222 -60.30 -7.46 -24.29
C VAL A 222 -61.31 -6.71 -25.20
N ALA A 223 -60.85 -6.16 -26.34
CA ALA A 223 -61.66 -5.55 -27.39
C ALA A 223 -61.55 -6.37 -28.67
#